data_AF-A0A401HBQ1-F1
#
_entry.id   AF-A0A401HBQ1-F1
#
_cell.length_a   1.000
_cell.length_b   1.000
_cell.length_c   1.000
_cell.angle_alpha   90.00
_cell.angle_beta   90.00
_cell.angle_gamma   90.00
#
_symmetry.space_group_name_H-M   'P 1'
#
loop_
_entity.id
_entity.type
_entity.pdbx_description
1 polymer ?
#
loop_
_entity_poly.entity_id
_entity_poly.type
_entity_poly.pdbx_seq_one_letter_code
_entity_poly.pdbx_strand_id
1 'polypeptide(L)'
;MFSLLDSGCGIGELIAQALDIGATAVGIDISYPTLLRSHEKVRGLLVCVDAHQLPFRDSAFDVITAFDMVEHLRKPRDVFKGGL
;
A
#
# COMPACT_ATOMS: atom_id res chain seq x y z
N MET A 1 -8.38 9.61 -14.01
CA MET A 1 -8.17 8.33 -13.29
C MET A 1 -6.71 8.32 -12.86
N PHE A 2 -6.43 8.06 -11.59
CA PHE A 2 -5.06 8.01 -11.05
C PHE A 2 -4.79 6.66 -10.40
N SER A 3 -3.52 6.35 -10.21
CA SER A 3 -3.01 5.13 -9.59
C SER A 3 -2.50 5.40 -8.18
N LEU A 4 -2.93 4.58 -7.23
CA LEU A 4 -2.60 4.70 -5.81
C LEU A 4 -1.83 3.46 -5.32
N LEU A 5 -0.74 3.69 -4.59
CA LEU A 5 -0.15 2.71 -3.69
C LEU A 5 -0.41 3.13 -2.23
N ASP A 6 -1.02 2.26 -1.45
CA ASP A 6 -1.10 2.44 0.00
C ASP A 6 -0.06 1.54 0.69
N SER A 7 0.96 2.17 1.27
CA SER A 7 2.02 1.50 2.03
C SER A 7 1.58 1.32 3.47
N GLY A 8 1.55 0.08 3.96
CA GLY A 8 0.95 -0.24 5.27
C GLY A 8 -0.58 -0.27 5.22
N CYS A 9 -1.15 -0.88 4.19
CA CYS A 9 -2.58 -0.79 3.89
C CYS A 9 -3.50 -1.52 4.88
N GLY A 10 -2.94 -2.34 5.78
CA GLY A 10 -3.70 -3.12 6.73
C GLY A 10 -4.77 -4.00 6.06
N ILE A 11 -6.03 -3.76 6.39
CA ILE A 11 -7.16 -4.53 5.80
C ILE A 11 -7.66 -3.95 4.47
N GLY A 12 -7.09 -2.84 3.99
CA GLY A 12 -7.36 -2.26 2.67
C GLY A 12 -8.54 -1.29 2.60
N GLU A 13 -8.89 -0.59 3.69
CA GLU A 13 -10.00 0.38 3.67
C GLU A 13 -9.77 1.54 2.70
N LEU A 14 -8.55 2.10 2.68
CA LEU A 14 -8.22 3.17 1.74
C LEU A 14 -8.27 2.69 0.29
N ILE A 15 -7.88 1.44 0.05
CA ILE A 15 -8.00 0.80 -1.27
C ILE A 15 -9.46 0.72 -1.69
N ALA A 16 -10.36 0.30 -0.79
CA ALA A 16 -11.80 0.23 -1.09
C ALA A 16 -12.37 1.61 -1.46
N GLN A 17 -12.01 2.64 -0.70
CA GLN A 17 -12.45 4.03 -0.95
C GLN A 17 -11.88 4.58 -2.25
N ALA A 18 -10.61 4.29 -2.56
CA ALA A 18 -9.98 4.70 -3.82
C ALA A 18 -10.70 4.09 -5.03
N LEU A 19 -11.10 2.81 -4.94
CA LEU A 19 -11.90 2.17 -6.00
C LEU A 19 -13.27 2.84 -6.16
N ASP A 20 -13.93 3.23 -5.07
CA ASP A 20 -15.26 3.86 -5.09
C ASP A 20 -15.25 5.24 -5.78
N ILE A 21 -14.13 5.95 -5.75
CA ILE A 21 -13.94 7.20 -6.49
C ILE A 21 -13.33 7.00 -7.89
N GLY A 22 -13.18 5.75 -8.32
CA GLY A 22 -12.72 5.39 -9.66
C GLY A 22 -11.21 5.44 -9.85
N ALA A 23 -10.40 5.28 -8.80
CA ALA A 23 -8.95 5.10 -8.94
C ALA A 23 -8.58 3.63 -9.23
N THR A 24 -7.35 3.40 -9.70
CA THR A 24 -6.72 2.07 -9.64
C THR A 24 -5.84 2.03 -8.40
N ALA A 25 -5.98 1.03 -7.54
CA ALA A 25 -5.31 1.02 -6.25
C ALA A 25 -4.71 -0.35 -5.92
N VAL A 26 -3.52 -0.32 -5.31
CA VAL A 26 -2.80 -1.48 -4.76
C VAL A 26 -2.42 -1.17 -3.32
N GLY A 27 -2.59 -2.12 -2.41
CA GLY A 27 -2.15 -1.99 -1.04
C GLY A 27 -1.00 -2.95 -0.73
N ILE A 28 -0.02 -2.51 0.06
CA ILE A 28 1.02 -3.39 0.60
C ILE A 28 1.01 -3.39 2.11
N ASP A 29 1.25 -4.54 2.72
CA ASP A 29 1.48 -4.65 4.15
C ASP A 29 2.41 -5.83 4.42
N ILE A 30 3.25 -5.75 5.47
CA ILE A 30 4.13 -6.85 5.86
C ILE A 30 3.36 -7.96 6.60
N SER A 31 2.18 -7.63 7.15
CA SER A 31 1.35 -8.52 7.95
C SER A 31 0.39 -9.33 7.07
N TYR A 32 0.84 -10.49 6.60
CA TYR A 32 -0.03 -11.46 5.93
C TYR A 32 -1.33 -11.77 6.71
N PRO A 33 -1.30 -11.96 8.05
CA PRO A 33 -2.54 -12.18 8.81
C PRO A 33 -3.53 -11.01 8.74
N THR A 34 -3.04 -9.76 8.65
CA THR A 34 -3.91 -8.59 8.47
C THR A 34 -4.56 -8.62 7.09
N LEU A 35 -3.79 -8.94 6.04
CA LEU A 35 -4.33 -9.02 4.67
C LEU A 35 -5.42 -10.09 4.54
N LEU A 36 -5.31 -11.22 5.25
CA LEU A 36 -6.34 -12.26 5.23
C LEU A 36 -7.69 -11.81 5.81
N ARG A 37 -7.69 -10.76 6.65
CA ARG A 37 -8.91 -10.19 7.24
C ARG A 37 -9.59 -9.16 6.32
N SER A 38 -8.97 -8.82 5.19
CA SER A 38 -9.52 -7.88 4.21
C SER A 38 -10.82 -8.39 3.57
N HIS A 39 -11.67 -7.45 3.14
CA HIS A 39 -12.90 -7.74 2.41
C HIS A 39 -12.59 -8.30 1.01
N GLU A 40 -13.46 -9.17 0.47
CA GLU A 40 -13.25 -9.82 -0.83
C GLU A 40 -13.03 -8.81 -1.97
N LYS A 41 -13.74 -7.67 -1.92
CA LYS A 41 -13.62 -6.56 -2.86
C LYS A 41 -12.17 -6.10 -3.09
N VAL A 42 -11.34 -6.13 -2.06
CA VAL A 42 -9.97 -5.60 -2.11
C VAL A 42 -8.90 -6.67 -1.99
N ARG A 43 -9.23 -7.88 -1.48
CA ARG A 43 -8.24 -8.93 -1.18
C ARG A 43 -7.31 -9.26 -2.36
N GLY A 44 -7.83 -9.24 -3.60
CA GLY A 44 -7.04 -9.49 -4.81
C GLY A 44 -6.10 -8.34 -5.22
N LEU A 45 -6.14 -7.21 -4.51
CA LEU A 45 -5.36 -5.99 -4.77
C LEU A 45 -4.33 -5.71 -3.66
N LEU A 46 -4.24 -6.59 -2.65
CA LEU A 46 -3.31 -6.45 -1.54
C LEU A 46 -2.13 -7.41 -1.71
N VAL A 47 -0.92 -6.93 -1.47
CA VAL A 47 0.31 -7.70 -1.62
C VAL A 47 1.05 -7.74 -0.28
N CYS A 48 1.38 -8.95 0.19
CA CYS A 48 2.21 -9.11 1.37
C CYS A 48 3.68 -8.88 1.02
N VAL A 49 4.25 -7.75 1.46
CA VAL A 49 5.64 -7.42 1.16
C VAL A 49 6.21 -6.45 2.20
N ASP A 50 7.54 -6.46 2.35
CA ASP A 50 8.26 -5.46 3.14
C ASP A 50 8.39 -4.17 2.32
N ALA A 51 7.97 -3.04 2.89
CA ALA A 51 8.07 -1.73 2.25
C ALA A 51 9.52 -1.31 1.91
N HIS A 52 10.54 -1.95 2.51
CA HIS A 52 11.94 -1.73 2.14
C HIS A 52 12.33 -2.38 0.80
N GLN A 53 11.50 -3.27 0.24
CA GLN A 53 11.76 -3.98 -1.01
C GLN A 53 10.47 -4.12 -1.83
N LEU A 54 10.16 -3.07 -2.60
CA LEU A 54 8.94 -3.03 -3.39
C LEU A 54 9.07 -3.77 -4.73
N PRO A 55 8.08 -4.57 -5.13
CA PRO A 55 8.08 -5.29 -6.42
C PRO A 55 7.52 -4.40 -7.55
N PHE A 56 7.77 -3.09 -7.49
CA PHE A 56 7.25 -2.11 -8.42
C PHE A 56 8.40 -1.38 -9.12
N ARG A 57 8.17 -1.01 -10.38
CA ARG A 57 9.07 -0.11 -11.10
C ARG A 57 9.03 1.30 -10.48
N ASP A 58 10.08 2.06 -10.68
CA ASP A 58 10.10 3.49 -10.33
C ASP A 58 8.95 4.23 -11.03
N SER A 59 8.37 5.22 -10.33
CA SER A 59 7.24 6.03 -10.81
C SER A 59 6.04 5.20 -11.32
N ALA A 60 5.78 4.04 -10.69
CA ALA A 60 4.64 3.18 -11.05
C ALA A 60 3.27 3.77 -10.66
N PHE A 61 3.24 4.69 -9.70
CA PHE A 61 2.02 5.23 -9.09
C PHE A 61 2.02 6.76 -9.14
N ASP A 62 0.83 7.35 -9.30
CA ASP A 62 0.64 8.80 -9.27
C ASP A 62 0.60 9.34 -7.84
N VAL A 63 0.10 8.53 -6.90
CA VAL A 63 -0.05 8.88 -5.49
C VAL A 63 0.40 7.71 -4.63
N ILE A 64 1.13 8.02 -3.56
CA ILE A 64 1.56 7.04 -2.57
C ILE A 64 1.21 7.55 -1.17
N THR A 65 0.53 6.70 -0.38
CA THR A 65 0.13 6.98 0.99
C THR A 65 0.83 6.05 1.98
N ALA A 66 0.98 6.51 3.22
CA ALA A 66 1.53 5.73 4.33
C ALA A 66 0.94 6.25 5.64
N PHE A 67 -0.15 5.63 6.09
CA PHE A 67 -0.86 6.00 7.32
C PHE A 67 -0.52 5.04 8.46
N ASP A 68 -0.22 5.57 9.66
CA ASP A 68 0.01 4.82 10.90
C ASP A 68 0.96 3.60 10.77
N MET A 69 1.96 3.69 9.88
CA MET A 69 2.95 2.63 9.65
C MET A 69 4.39 3.05 9.91
N VAL A 70 4.68 4.36 9.93
CA VAL A 70 6.06 4.88 9.93
C VAL A 70 6.78 4.54 11.23
N GLU A 71 6.05 4.54 12.35
CA GLU A 71 6.47 4.12 13.68
C GLU A 71 6.87 2.63 13.76
N HIS A 72 6.41 1.81 12.81
CA HIS A 72 6.71 0.38 12.75
C HIS A 72 7.93 0.05 11.89
N LEU A 73 8.49 1.04 11.18
CA LEU A 73 9.64 0.85 10.29
C LEU A 73 10.96 0.82 11.05
N ARG A 74 11.80 -0.19 10.77
CA ARG A 74 13.17 -0.28 11.31
C ARG A 74 14.10 0.81 10.77
N LYS A 75 13.89 1.25 9.51
CA LYS A 75 14.66 2.30 8.84
C LYS A 75 13.74 3.17 7.98
N PRO A 76 12.92 4.04 8.58
CA PRO A 76 11.88 4.76 7.84
C PRO A 76 12.42 5.59 6.68
N ARG A 77 13.63 6.14 6.83
CA ARG A 77 14.29 6.87 5.73
C ARG A 77 14.53 6.01 4.50
N ASP A 78 14.83 4.71 4.66
CA ASP A 78 15.12 3.84 3.52
C ASP A 78 13.88 3.59 2.65
N VAL A 79 12.69 3.65 3.24
CA VAL A 79 11.41 3.49 2.54
C VAL A 79 11.04 4.76 1.74
N PHE A 80 11.39 5.94 2.24
CA PHE A 80 11.02 7.23 1.61
C PHE A 80 12.20 7.95 0.93
N LYS A 81 13.34 7.27 0.76
CA LYS A 81 14.51 7.79 0.04
C LYS A 81 14.20 7.79 -1.46
N GLY A 82 14.32 8.95 -2.09
CA GLY A 82 14.22 9.09 -3.55
C GLY A 82 13.12 10.00 -4.03
N GLY A 83 12.25 10.51 -3.14
CA GLY A 83 11.02 11.13 -3.59
C GLY A 83 10.10 10.08 -4.18
N LEU A 84 8.87 10.03 -3.69
CA LEU A 84 7.79 9.42 -4.44
C LEU A 84 7.56 10.29 -5.69
#